data_AF-A0A2U1FFU2-F1
#
_entry.id   AF-A0A2U1FFU2-F1
#
_cell.length_a   1.000
_cell.length_b   1.000
_cell.length_c   1.000
_cell.angle_alpha   90.00
_cell.angle_beta   90.00
_cell.angle_gamma   90.00
#
_symmetry.space_group_name_H-M   'P 1'
#
loop_
_entity.id
_entity.type
_entity.pdbx_description
1 polymer ?
#
loop_
_entity_poly.entity_id
_entity_poly.type
_entity_poly.pdbx_seq_one_letter_code
_entity_poly.pdbx_strand_id
1 'polypeptide(L)'
;MYRVETVGEDIDAAIDALPRDFVPAFDDLRSSLQEAPWDIGRPYVASNPRGSRTATFGPEGRGLVLYVVQERERVVALWQVTVAPI
;
A
#
# COMPACT_ATOMS: atom_id res chain seq x y z
N MET A 1 2.52 -14.67 7.38
CA MET A 1 1.58 -13.54 7.27
C MET A 1 2.13 -12.31 7.97
N TYR A 2 1.96 -11.13 7.38
CA TYR A 2 2.26 -9.80 7.92
C TYR A 2 0.95 -9.12 8.33
N ARG A 3 1.01 -8.19 9.29
CA ARG A 3 -0.11 -7.30 9.61
C ARG A 3 0.00 -6.01 8.79
N VAL A 4 -1.09 -5.54 8.21
CA VAL A 4 -1.12 -4.26 7.50
C VAL A 4 -1.71 -3.20 8.42
N GLU A 5 -0.91 -2.18 8.74
CA GLU A 5 -1.23 -1.09 9.66
C GLU A 5 -1.13 0.25 8.92
N THR A 6 -2.01 1.18 9.25
CA THR A 6 -1.96 2.57 8.75
C THR A 6 -1.05 3.41 9.64
N VAL A 7 -0.31 4.33 9.04
CA VAL A 7 0.60 5.24 9.77
C VAL A 7 0.27 6.68 9.42
N GLY A 8 -0.21 7.41 10.41
CA GLY A 8 -0.65 8.80 10.27
C GLY A 8 -2.17 8.92 10.38
N GLU A 9 -2.64 10.07 10.87
CA GLU A 9 -4.05 10.30 11.19
C GLU A 9 -4.96 10.33 9.95
N ASP A 10 -4.42 10.69 8.77
CA ASP A 10 -5.21 10.88 7.56
C ASP A 10 -5.32 9.63 6.67
N ILE A 11 -4.59 8.55 6.99
CA ILE A 11 -4.51 7.39 6.09
C ILE A 11 -5.80 6.56 6.13
N ASP A 12 -6.37 6.34 7.31
CA ASP A 12 -7.66 5.65 7.43
C ASP A 12 -8.76 6.45 6.71
N ALA A 13 -8.78 7.78 6.87
CA ALA A 13 -9.71 8.65 6.14
C ALA A 13 -9.52 8.58 4.61
N ALA A 14 -8.27 8.50 4.13
CA ALA A 14 -7.99 8.34 2.71
C ALA A 14 -8.47 6.98 2.16
N ILE A 15 -8.39 5.92 2.96
CA ILE A 15 -8.91 4.59 2.62
C ILE A 15 -10.44 4.61 2.61
N ASP A 16 -11.07 5.22 3.61
CA ASP A 16 -12.52 5.35 3.70
C ASP A 16 -13.10 6.22 2.57
N ALA A 17 -12.33 7.19 2.08
CA ALA A 17 -12.70 8.05 0.97
C ALA A 17 -12.41 7.45 -0.42
N LEU A 18 -11.95 6.20 -0.50
CA LEU A 18 -11.69 5.55 -1.79
C LEU A 18 -12.97 5.51 -2.65
N PRO A 19 -12.89 5.83 -3.95
CA PRO A 19 -14.01 5.62 -4.85
C PRO A 19 -14.41 4.14 -4.84
N ARG A 20 -15.72 3.87 -4.95
CA ARG A 20 -16.28 2.51 -4.82
C ARG A 20 -15.59 1.46 -5.70
N ASP A 21 -15.21 1.85 -6.90
CA ASP A 21 -14.58 0.94 -7.88
C ASP A 21 -13.11 0.60 -7.55
N PHE A 22 -12.50 1.33 -6.60
CA PHE A 22 -11.14 1.09 -6.12
C PHE A 22 -11.10 0.19 -4.88
N VAL A 23 -12.20 0.10 -4.12
CA VAL A 23 -12.25 -0.64 -2.86
C VAL A 23 -11.88 -2.13 -3.04
N PRO A 24 -12.44 -2.88 -4.00
CA PRO A 24 -12.07 -4.29 -4.17
C PRO A 24 -10.59 -4.49 -4.50
N ALA A 25 -10.03 -3.62 -5.36
CA ALA A 25 -8.63 -3.70 -5.74
C ALA A 25 -7.69 -3.31 -4.60
N PHE A 26 -8.12 -2.40 -3.72
CA PHE A 26 -7.39 -2.08 -2.50
C PHE A 26 -7.40 -3.26 -1.52
N ASP A 27 -8.54 -3.93 -1.34
CA ASP A 27 -8.65 -5.12 -0.48
C ASP A 27 -7.78 -6.29 -0.97
N ASP A 28 -7.73 -6.51 -2.29
CA ASP A 28 -6.86 -7.50 -2.92
C ASP A 28 -5.37 -7.16 -2.71
N LEU A 29 -5.00 -5.89 -2.90
CA LEU A 29 -3.63 -5.42 -2.62
C LEU A 29 -3.29 -5.61 -1.13
N ARG A 30 -4.20 -5.25 -0.22
CA ARG A 30 -4.01 -5.39 1.22
C ARG A 30 -3.82 -6.87 1.60
N SER A 31 -4.59 -7.76 1.02
CA SER A 31 -4.45 -9.22 1.21
C SER A 31 -3.10 -9.72 0.70
N SER A 32 -2.68 -9.27 -0.49
CA SER A 32 -1.39 -9.63 -1.08
C SER A 32 -0.19 -9.14 -0.25
N LEU A 33 -0.29 -7.95 0.34
CA LEU A 33 0.72 -7.39 1.26
C LEU A 33 0.82 -8.19 2.57
N GLN A 34 -0.25 -8.83 3.03
CA GLN A 34 -0.20 -9.70 4.21
C GLN A 34 0.58 -11.00 3.93
N GLU A 35 0.60 -11.47 2.68
CA GLU A 35 1.30 -12.71 2.31
C GLU A 35 2.75 -12.47 1.93
N ALA A 36 3.01 -11.58 0.96
CA ALA A 36 4.32 -11.44 0.31
C ALA A 36 4.71 -9.97 -0.01
N PRO A 37 4.83 -9.08 0.99
CA PRO A 37 4.96 -7.64 0.76
C PRO A 37 6.24 -7.20 0.03
N TRP A 38 7.27 -8.04 0.03
CA TRP A 38 8.53 -7.82 -0.70
C TRP A 38 8.43 -8.15 -2.18
N ASP A 39 7.52 -9.04 -2.56
CA ASP A 39 7.23 -9.40 -3.96
C ASP A 39 6.21 -8.42 -4.56
N ILE A 40 5.40 -7.81 -3.69
CA ILE A 40 4.51 -6.72 -4.06
C ILE A 40 5.30 -5.42 -4.22
N GLY A 41 4.84 -4.60 -5.17
CA GLY A 41 5.34 -3.25 -5.41
C GLY A 41 6.79 -3.18 -5.89
N ARG A 42 7.32 -1.95 -5.94
CA ARG A 42 8.70 -1.64 -6.34
C ARG A 42 9.35 -0.74 -5.30
N PRO A 43 10.68 -0.76 -5.14
CA PRO A 43 11.37 0.22 -4.30
C PRO A 43 11.02 1.64 -4.73
N TYR A 44 10.62 2.49 -3.78
CA TYR A 44 10.35 3.91 -4.04
C TYR A 44 11.62 4.65 -4.43
N VAL A 45 12.73 4.32 -3.76
CA VAL A 45 14.07 4.81 -4.07
C VAL A 45 14.90 3.64 -4.59
N ALA A 46 15.28 3.67 -5.86
CA ALA A 46 15.97 2.55 -6.52
C ALA A 46 17.31 2.17 -5.85
N SER A 47 18.04 3.15 -5.30
CA SER A 47 19.29 2.92 -4.55
C SER A 47 19.09 2.33 -3.15
N ASN A 48 17.83 2.26 -2.67
CA ASN A 48 17.48 1.67 -1.38
C ASN A 48 16.40 0.58 -1.55
N PRO A 49 16.76 -0.62 -2.04
CA PRO A 49 15.81 -1.69 -2.34
C PRO A 49 15.09 -2.27 -1.11
N ARG A 50 15.63 -2.01 0.09
CA ARG A 50 15.03 -2.40 1.38
C ARG A 50 14.30 -1.24 2.08
N GLY A 51 14.21 -0.08 1.43
CA GLY A 51 13.50 1.09 1.94
C GLY A 51 11.98 1.01 1.72
N SER A 52 11.36 2.17 1.63
CA SER A 52 9.94 2.26 1.28
C SER A 52 9.67 1.74 -0.14
N ARG A 53 8.45 1.26 -0.34
CA ARG A 53 7.99 0.62 -1.57
C ARG A 53 6.67 1.23 -2.00
N THR A 54 6.42 1.21 -3.30
CA THR A 54 5.14 1.62 -3.87
C THR A 54 4.48 0.50 -4.62
N ALA A 55 3.15 0.42 -4.52
CA ALA A 55 2.32 -0.49 -5.31
C ALA A 55 1.14 0.28 -5.88
N THR A 56 0.75 -0.06 -7.11
CA THR A 56 -0.44 0.50 -7.75
C THR A 56 -1.62 -0.45 -7.63
N PHE A 57 -2.85 0.08 -7.58
CA PHE A 57 -4.09 -0.70 -7.53
C PHE A 57 -5.22 0.02 -8.27
N GLY A 58 -6.34 -0.68 -8.42
CA GLY A 58 -7.56 -0.13 -9.01
C GLY A 58 -7.50 0.06 -10.53
N PRO A 59 -8.57 0.63 -11.11
CA PRO A 59 -8.69 0.86 -12.54
C PRO A 59 -7.48 1.59 -13.11
N GLU A 60 -6.90 1.00 -14.16
CA GLU A 60 -5.73 1.54 -14.90
C GLU A 60 -4.50 1.82 -14.01
N GLY A 61 -4.42 1.22 -12.81
CA GLY A 61 -3.30 1.43 -11.89
C GLY A 61 -3.27 2.82 -11.26
N ARG A 62 -4.41 3.52 -11.18
CA ARG A 62 -4.49 4.91 -10.69
C ARG A 62 -4.47 5.04 -9.18
N GLY A 63 -4.69 3.95 -8.44
CA GLY A 63 -4.47 3.89 -7.00
C GLY A 63 -2.98 3.69 -6.73
N LEU A 64 -2.44 4.37 -5.73
CA LEU A 64 -1.05 4.25 -5.30
C LEU A 64 -1.00 4.10 -3.78
N VAL A 65 -0.22 3.13 -3.31
CA VAL A 65 0.14 2.95 -1.90
C VAL A 65 1.65 3.12 -1.75
N LEU A 66 2.08 3.92 -0.76
CA LEU A 66 3.45 3.95 -0.26
C LEU A 66 3.49 3.21 1.07
N TYR A 67 4.42 2.28 1.23
CA TYR A 67 4.53 1.47 2.43
C TYR A 67 5.96 1.10 2.80
N VAL A 68 6.16 0.67 4.05
CA VAL A 68 7.41 0.12 4.56
C VAL A 68 7.16 -1.27 5.14
N VAL A 69 8.07 -2.20 4.88
CA VAL A 69 8.02 -3.54 5.47
C VAL A 69 8.94 -3.61 6.69
N GLN A 70 8.35 -3.81 7.86
CA GLN A 70 9.04 -3.99 9.13
C GLN A 70 9.16 -5.49 9.40
N GLU A 71 10.30 -6.07 9.03
CA GLU A 71 10.47 -7.52 9.00
C GLU A 71 10.41 -8.16 10.39
N ARG A 72 11.00 -7.51 11.39
CA ARG A 72 11.08 -8.02 12.76
C ARG A 72 9.69 -8.14 13.41
N GLU A 73 8.83 -7.17 13.18
CA GLU A 73 7.48 -7.08 13.73
C GLU A 73 6.45 -7.75 12.82
N ARG A 74 6.86 -8.16 11.61
CA ARG A 74 5.99 -8.66 10.55
C ARG A 74 4.85 -7.67 10.27
N VAL A 75 5.18 -6.38 10.13
CA VAL A 75 4.23 -5.30 9.85
C VAL A 75 4.51 -4.67 8.48
N VAL A 76 3.45 -4.37 7.75
CA VAL A 76 3.45 -3.51 6.57
C VAL A 76 2.78 -2.21 6.97
N ALA A 77 3.58 -1.15 7.08
CA ALA A 77 3.13 0.17 7.47
C ALA A 77 2.75 0.97 6.21
N LEU A 78 1.46 1.27 6.04
CA LEU A 78 0.95 2.12 4.96
C LEU A 78 1.14 3.58 5.35
N TRP A 79 1.95 4.30 4.59
CA TRP A 79 2.27 5.72 4.84
C TRP A 79 1.49 6.66 3.94
N GLN A 80 1.00 6.18 2.80
CA GLN A 80 0.20 6.97 1.89
C GLN A 80 -0.73 6.06 1.10
N VAL A 81 -1.98 6.48 0.92
CA VAL A 81 -2.94 5.90 -0.03
C VAL A 81 -3.53 7.05 -0.83
N THR A 82 -3.43 6.99 -2.15
CA THR A 82 -3.87 8.06 -3.05
C THR A 82 -4.49 7.49 -4.32
N VAL A 83 -5.42 8.22 -4.91
CA VAL A 83 -5.98 7.92 -6.23
C VAL A 83 -5.71 9.11 -7.15
N ALA A 84 -5.14 8.86 -8.32
CA ALA A 84 -4.91 9.90 -9.31
C ALA A 84 -6.25 10.43 -9.86
N PRO A 85 -6.38 11.76 -10.08
CA PRO A 85 -7.58 12.34 -10.67
C PRO A 85 -7.81 11.79 -12.09
N ILE A 86 -9.07 11.88 -12.54
CA ILE A 86 -9.48 11.59 -13.93
C ILE A 86 -9.12 12.80 -14.81
#